data_AF-Q5DCY6-F1
#
_entry.id   AF-Q5DCY6-F1
#
_cell.length_a   1.000
_cell.length_b   1.000
_cell.length_c   1.000
_cell.angle_alpha   90.00
_cell.angle_beta   90.00
_cell.angle_gamma   90.00
#
_symmetry.space_group_name_H-M   'P 1'
#
loop_
_entity.id
_entity.type
_entity.pdbx_description
1 polymer ?
#
loop_
_entity_poly.entity_id
_entity_poly.type
_entity_poly.pdbx_seq_one_letter_code
_entity_poly.pdbx_strand_id
1 'polypeptide(L)'
;MSASELCKKSLVTLESYLKDEHINSETLKFAAISVLLIDGKKPNPLEEVEILDTIATYMMLKNEEDVKYRLFFEVFPADKDISAESLYFLVKLSSLAICLGLSPLLEIVSLWLKDHPFTIFLCYKKH
;
A
#
# COMPACT_ATOMS: atom_id res chain seq x y z
N MET A 1 -11.52 -17.82 0.60
CA MET A 1 -11.65 -16.36 0.41
C MET A 1 -10.74 -15.96 -0.72
N SER A 2 -11.14 -15.04 -1.59
CA SER A 2 -10.26 -14.53 -2.63
C SER A 2 -9.14 -13.65 -2.04
N ALA A 3 -8.09 -13.40 -2.82
CA ALA A 3 -7.02 -12.50 -2.40
C ALA A 3 -7.56 -11.08 -2.18
N SER A 4 -8.51 -10.65 -3.01
CA SER A 4 -9.21 -9.38 -2.84
C SER A 4 -9.97 -9.26 -1.51
N GLU A 5 -10.68 -10.31 -1.08
CA GLU A 5 -11.40 -10.32 0.20
C GLU A 5 -10.46 -10.21 1.40
N LEU A 6 -9.36 -10.95 1.36
CA LEU A 6 -8.33 -10.92 2.41
C LEU A 6 -7.64 -9.56 2.48
N CYS A 7 -7.22 -9.01 1.33
CA CYS A 7 -6.64 -7.68 1.24
C CYS A 7 -7.58 -6.61 1.78
N LYS A 8 -8.85 -6.63 1.38
CA LYS A 8 -9.86 -5.68 1.84
C LYS A 8 -10.07 -5.77 3.36
N LYS A 9 -10.09 -6.98 3.91
CA LYS A 9 -10.18 -7.19 5.36
C LYS A 9 -8.97 -6.60 6.08
N SER A 10 -7.75 -6.86 5.60
CA SER A 10 -6.53 -6.28 6.16
C SER A 10 -6.54 -4.74 6.12
N LEU A 11 -7.00 -4.14 5.01
CA LEU A 11 -7.13 -2.68 4.89
C LEU A 11 -8.11 -2.09 5.91
N VAL A 12 -9.28 -2.72 6.10
CA VAL A 12 -10.27 -2.29 7.10
C VAL A 12 -9.71 -2.42 8.52
N THR A 13 -8.99 -3.49 8.82
CA THR A 13 -8.32 -3.66 10.12
C THR A 13 -7.27 -2.58 10.35
N LEU A 14 -6.40 -2.33 9.37
CA LEU A 14 -5.38 -1.29 9.46
C LEU A 14 -5.99 0.10 9.66
N GLU A 15 -7.05 0.43 8.92
CA GLU A 15 -7.77 1.68 9.10
C GLU A 15 -8.33 1.82 10.52
N SER A 16 -8.89 0.74 11.08
CA SER A 16 -9.40 0.76 12.45
C SER A 16 -8.30 1.01 13.47
N TYR A 17 -7.11 0.44 13.26
CA TYR A 17 -5.95 0.67 14.12
C TYR A 17 -5.41 2.08 14.00
N LEU A 18 -5.45 2.70 12.81
CA LEU A 18 -5.05 4.10 12.63
C LEU A 18 -5.94 5.10 13.38
N LYS A 19 -7.14 4.68 13.78
CA LYS A 19 -8.10 5.46 14.56
C LYS A 19 -7.97 5.21 16.07
N ASP A 20 -7.20 4.21 16.48
CA ASP A 20 -7.01 3.82 17.88
C ASP A 20 -5.64 4.26 18.39
N GLU A 21 -5.63 5.25 19.30
CA GLU A 21 -4.42 5.84 19.87
C GLU A 21 -3.63 4.87 20.79
N HIS A 22 -4.22 3.73 21.16
CA HIS A 22 -3.58 2.75 22.04
C HIS A 22 -2.85 1.63 21.29
N ILE A 23 -2.96 1.59 19.95
CA ILE A 23 -2.25 0.60 19.15
C ILE A 23 -0.76 0.93 19.10
N ASN A 24 0.07 -0.06 19.43
CA ASN A 24 1.51 0.08 19.35
C ASN A 24 2.01 -0.01 17.88
N SER A 25 3.21 0.55 17.64
CA SER A 25 3.80 0.62 16.31
C SER A 25 4.06 -0.76 15.67
N GLU A 26 4.39 -1.79 16.46
CA GLU A 26 4.66 -3.14 15.92
C GLU A 26 3.40 -3.80 15.36
N THR A 27 2.28 -3.69 16.09
CA THR A 27 0.96 -4.15 15.63
C THR A 27 0.55 -3.43 14.35
N LEU A 28 0.81 -2.12 14.27
CA LEU A 28 0.49 -1.32 13.08
C LEU A 28 1.33 -1.77 11.87
N LYS A 29 2.65 -1.95 12.05
CA LYS A 29 3.55 -2.49 11.02
C LYS A 29 3.10 -3.87 10.53
N PHE A 30 2.72 -4.76 11.45
CA PHE A 30 2.24 -6.09 11.09
C PHE A 30 0.93 -6.03 10.29
N ALA A 31 -0.01 -5.19 10.69
CA ALA A 31 -1.27 -4.98 9.98
C ALA A 31 -1.02 -4.41 8.57
N ALA A 32 -0.09 -3.47 8.43
CA ALA A 32 0.31 -2.91 7.14
C ALA A 32 0.92 -3.96 6.20
N ILE A 33 1.87 -4.75 6.69
CA ILE A 33 2.47 -5.85 5.91
C ILE A 33 1.40 -6.86 5.47
N SER A 34 0.42 -7.14 6.33
CA SER A 34 -0.67 -8.08 6.05
C SER A 34 -1.61 -7.63 4.91
N VAL A 35 -1.54 -6.38 4.45
CA VAL A 35 -2.25 -5.92 3.26
C VAL A 35 -1.66 -6.52 1.97
N LEU A 36 -0.35 -6.77 1.96
CA LEU A 36 0.39 -7.22 0.77
C LEU A 36 0.62 -8.75 0.74
N LEU A 37 0.11 -9.47 1.74
CA LEU A 37 0.31 -10.91 1.92
C LEU A 37 -1.01 -11.67 1.94
N ILE A 38 -0.98 -12.93 1.52
CA ILE A 38 -2.09 -13.88 1.63
C ILE A 38 -1.71 -14.94 2.64
N ASP A 39 -2.44 -15.02 3.75
CA ASP A 39 -2.17 -15.93 4.87
C ASP A 39 -0.70 -15.88 5.35
N GLY A 40 -0.12 -14.66 5.38
CA GLY A 40 1.27 -14.43 5.78
C GLY A 40 2.31 -14.84 4.73
N LYS A 41 1.89 -15.19 3.51
CA LYS A 41 2.77 -15.60 2.41
C LYS A 41 2.73 -14.61 1.27
N LYS A 42 3.81 -14.60 0.47
CA LYS A 42 3.89 -13.83 -0.77
C LYS A 42 2.81 -14.32 -1.75
N PRO A 43 1.99 -13.42 -2.31
CA PRO A 43 0.97 -13.79 -3.29
C PRO A 43 1.59 -14.33 -4.58
N ASN A 44 0.85 -15.20 -5.25
CA ASN A 44 1.14 -15.59 -6.62
C ASN A 44 0.76 -14.45 -7.60
N PRO A 45 1.16 -14.51 -8.89
CA PRO A 45 0.93 -13.40 -9.82
C PRO A 45 -0.53 -13.00 -10.02
N LEU A 46 -1.49 -13.93 -9.94
CA LEU A 46 -2.91 -13.61 -10.07
C LEU A 46 -3.45 -12.92 -8.81
N GLU A 47 -3.10 -13.46 -7.65
CA GLU A 47 -3.43 -12.87 -6.34
C GLU A 47 -2.85 -11.45 -6.21
N GLU A 48 -1.65 -11.24 -6.76
CA GLU A 48 -1.00 -9.94 -6.77
C GLU A 48 -1.81 -8.90 -7.54
N VAL A 49 -2.35 -9.27 -8.72
CA VAL A 49 -3.22 -8.39 -9.50
C VAL A 49 -4.50 -8.07 -8.72
N GLU A 50 -5.11 -9.07 -8.07
CA GLU A 50 -6.29 -8.85 -7.23
C GLU A 50 -6.01 -7.89 -6.06
N ILE A 51 -4.86 -8.02 -5.41
CA ILE A 51 -4.44 -7.14 -4.31
C ILE A 51 -4.25 -5.71 -4.82
N LEU A 52 -3.55 -5.53 -5.95
CA LEU A 52 -3.31 -4.21 -6.54
C LEU A 52 -4.63 -3.51 -6.90
N ASP A 53 -5.54 -4.21 -7.56
CA ASP A 53 -6.85 -3.69 -7.93
C ASP A 53 -7.69 -3.35 -6.68
N THR A 54 -7.62 -4.20 -5.66
CA THR A 54 -8.31 -3.97 -4.38
C THR A 54 -7.79 -2.73 -3.67
N ILE A 55 -6.47 -2.55 -3.56
CA ILE A 55 -5.86 -1.36 -2.96
C ILE A 55 -6.25 -0.11 -3.74
N ALA A 56 -6.12 -0.14 -5.07
CA ALA A 56 -6.48 1.00 -5.92
C ALA A 56 -7.95 1.39 -5.72
N THR A 57 -8.86 0.41 -5.82
CA THR A 57 -10.30 0.63 -5.62
C THR A 57 -10.60 1.16 -4.22
N TYR A 58 -9.97 0.59 -3.19
CA TYR A 58 -10.17 1.01 -1.81
C TYR A 58 -9.77 2.47 -1.58
N MET A 59 -8.60 2.88 -2.10
CA MET A 59 -8.12 4.26 -1.99
C MET A 59 -9.01 5.25 -2.76
N MET A 60 -9.50 4.84 -3.93
CA MET A 60 -10.39 5.66 -4.76
C MET A 60 -11.77 5.87 -4.13
N LEU A 61 -12.29 4.88 -3.40
CA LEU A 61 -13.61 4.95 -2.75
C LEU A 61 -13.60 5.66 -1.39
N LYS A 62 -12.42 5.93 -0.82
CA LYS A 62 -12.32 6.65 0.46
C LYS A 62 -12.52 8.14 0.27
N ASN A 63 -13.43 8.75 1.02
CA ASN A 63 -13.70 10.18 0.97
C ASN A 63 -12.88 10.99 1.98
N GLU A 64 -12.50 10.37 3.11
CA GLU A 64 -11.66 11.00 4.13
C GLU A 64 -10.19 11.03 3.66
N GLU A 65 -9.74 12.18 3.17
CA GLU A 65 -8.39 12.35 2.62
C GLU A 65 -7.29 12.06 3.65
N ASP A 66 -7.40 12.59 4.87
CA ASP A 66 -6.39 12.37 5.92
C ASP A 66 -6.19 10.88 6.24
N VAL A 67 -7.30 10.13 6.34
CA VAL A 67 -7.26 8.69 6.59
C VAL A 67 -6.69 7.95 5.39
N LYS A 68 -7.05 8.37 4.17
CA LYS A 68 -6.54 7.79 2.93
C LYS A 68 -5.02 7.94 2.80
N TYR A 69 -4.50 9.14 3.04
CA TYR A 69 -3.05 9.40 3.02
C TYR A 69 -2.34 8.59 4.11
N ARG A 70 -2.83 8.64 5.35
CA ARG A 70 -2.24 7.84 6.44
C ARG A 70 -2.22 6.36 6.12
N LEU A 71 -3.33 5.80 5.65
CA LEU A 71 -3.42 4.39 5.29
C LEU A 71 -2.42 4.01 4.19
N PHE A 72 -2.28 4.86 3.17
CA PHE A 72 -1.31 4.62 2.09
C PHE A 72 0.13 4.62 2.61
N PHE A 73 0.50 5.60 3.44
CA PHE A 73 1.85 5.73 3.98
C PHE A 73 2.18 4.64 5.02
N GLU A 74 1.18 4.05 5.68
CA GLU A 74 1.40 2.87 6.52
C GLU A 74 1.66 1.61 5.68
N VAL A 75 0.88 1.39 4.60
CA VAL A 75 1.07 0.24 3.70
C VAL A 75 2.41 0.35 2.95
N PHE A 76 2.78 1.56 2.56
CA PHE A 76 4.04 1.88 1.90
C PHE A 76 4.85 2.83 2.80
N PRO A 77 5.49 2.32 3.85
CA PRO A 77 6.27 3.15 4.76
C PRO A 77 7.46 3.73 4.03
N ALA A 78 7.85 4.92 4.43
CA ALA A 78 8.73 5.74 3.63
C ALA A 78 10.12 5.95 4.25
N ASP A 79 10.31 5.38 5.45
CA ASP A 79 11.57 5.29 6.17
C ASP A 79 12.50 4.21 5.58
N LYS A 80 13.71 4.08 6.16
CA LYS A 80 14.74 3.09 5.78
C LYS A 80 14.28 1.62 5.84
N ASP A 81 13.07 1.36 6.32
CA ASP A 81 12.49 0.04 6.56
C ASP A 81 11.57 -0.44 5.43
N ILE A 82 11.42 0.29 4.31
CA ILE A 82 10.59 -0.21 3.21
C ILE A 82 11.16 -1.49 2.62
N SER A 83 10.37 -2.56 2.65
CA SER A 83 10.76 -3.84 2.08
C SER A 83 10.82 -3.77 0.54
N ALA A 84 11.65 -4.62 -0.07
CA ALA A 84 11.73 -4.71 -1.53
C ALA A 84 10.38 -5.12 -2.13
N GLU A 85 9.63 -5.95 -1.41
CA GLU A 85 8.28 -6.38 -1.76
C GLU A 85 7.30 -5.22 -1.75
N SER A 86 7.28 -4.40 -0.69
CA SER A 86 6.43 -3.19 -0.62
C SER A 86 6.74 -2.22 -1.76
N LEU A 87 8.02 -2.01 -2.07
CA LEU A 87 8.44 -1.18 -3.21
C LEU A 87 7.97 -1.74 -4.54
N TYR A 88 8.08 -3.07 -4.72
CA TYR A 88 7.60 -3.74 -5.93
C TYR A 88 6.10 -3.55 -6.14
N PHE A 89 5.32 -3.71 -5.07
CA PHE A 89 3.88 -3.43 -5.08
C PHE A 89 3.58 -1.97 -5.40
N LEU A 90 4.31 -1.02 -4.79
CA LEU A 90 4.14 0.40 -5.06
C LEU A 90 4.39 0.76 -6.52
N VAL A 91 5.45 0.21 -7.13
CA VAL A 91 5.77 0.41 -8.56
C VAL A 91 4.65 -0.13 -9.44
N LYS A 92 4.14 -1.33 -9.15
CA LYS A 92 3.03 -1.92 -9.90
C LYS A 92 1.72 -1.18 -9.71
N LEU A 93 1.42 -0.73 -8.49
CA LEU A 93 0.24 0.07 -8.19
C LEU A 93 0.28 1.40 -8.93
N SER A 94 1.46 2.04 -8.97
CA SER A 94 1.69 3.26 -9.73
C SER A 94 1.49 3.01 -11.23
N SER A 95 2.03 1.91 -11.76
CA SER A 95 1.86 1.53 -13.16
C SER A 95 0.38 1.27 -13.50
N LEU A 96 -0.35 0.58 -12.63
CA LEU A 96 -1.78 0.34 -12.77
C LEU A 96 -2.56 1.66 -12.77
N ALA A 97 -2.25 2.57 -11.84
CA ALA A 97 -2.88 3.88 -11.74
C ALA A 97 -2.66 4.72 -13.01
N ILE A 98 -1.46 4.67 -13.60
CA ILE A 98 -1.17 5.30 -14.90
C ILE A 98 -2.01 4.68 -16.01
N CYS A 99 -2.00 3.35 -16.12
CA CYS A 99 -2.72 2.62 -17.16
C CYS A 99 -4.24 2.86 -17.12
N LEU A 100 -4.81 3.02 -15.92
CA LEU A 100 -6.25 3.21 -15.71
C LEU A 100 -6.66 4.68 -15.57
N GLY A 101 -5.72 5.62 -15.57
CA GLY A 101 -6.01 7.05 -15.39
C GLY A 101 -6.56 7.41 -14.01
N LEU A 102 -6.09 6.74 -12.95
CA LEU A 102 -6.54 6.96 -11.57
C LEU A 102 -5.85 8.18 -10.95
N SER A 103 -6.22 9.39 -11.39
CA SER A 103 -5.58 10.64 -10.95
C SER A 103 -5.46 10.81 -9.43
N PRO A 104 -6.52 10.55 -8.61
CA PRO A 104 -6.40 10.69 -7.16
C PRO A 104 -5.36 9.74 -6.55
N LEU A 105 -5.21 8.54 -7.09
CA LEU A 105 -4.19 7.61 -6.63
C LEU A 105 -2.79 8.06 -7.05
N LEU A 106 -2.64 8.62 -8.25
CA LEU A 106 -1.39 9.21 -8.71
C LEU A 106 -0.98 10.44 -7.89
N GLU A 107 -1.94 11.24 -7.41
CA GLU A 107 -1.69 12.36 -6.49
C GLU A 107 -1.10 11.85 -5.17
N ILE A 108 -1.66 10.80 -4.58
CA ILE A 108 -1.13 10.17 -3.36
C ILE A 108 0.29 9.64 -3.60
N VAL A 109 0.52 8.91 -4.70
CA VAL A 109 1.85 8.41 -5.08
C VAL A 109 2.82 9.58 -5.26
N SER A 110 2.39 10.69 -5.87
CA SER A 110 3.24 11.85 -6.07
C SER A 110 3.67 12.52 -4.75
N LEU A 111 2.77 12.59 -3.77
CA LEU A 111 3.08 13.09 -2.43
C LEU A 111 4.08 12.16 -1.73
N TRP A 112 3.84 10.86 -1.80
CA TRP A 112 4.80 9.86 -1.30
C TRP A 112 6.18 10.01 -1.96
N LEU A 113 6.24 10.21 -3.27
CA LEU A 113 7.52 10.42 -3.96
C LEU A 113 8.21 11.74 -3.61
N LYS A 114 7.44 12.80 -3.36
CA LYS A 114 7.96 14.12 -3.00
C LYS A 114 8.67 14.09 -1.65
N ASP A 115 8.11 13.37 -0.69
CA ASP A 115 8.72 13.22 0.63
C ASP A 115 9.89 12.21 0.61
N HIS A 116 9.98 11.37 -0.43
CA HIS A 116 10.95 10.28 -0.55
C HIS A 116 11.67 10.20 -1.91
N PRO A 117 12.36 11.28 -2.35
CA PRO A 117 12.94 11.37 -3.69
C PRO A 117 14.11 10.40 -3.93
N PHE A 118 14.76 9.91 -2.87
CA PHE A 118 15.92 9.01 -2.95
C PHE A 118 15.56 7.55 -3.26
N THR A 119 14.30 7.15 -3.08
CA THR A 119 13.89 5.73 -3.16
C THR A 119 13.83 5.22 -4.62
N ILE A 120 13.49 6.09 -5.58
CA ILE A 120 13.53 5.76 -7.02
C ILE A 120 14.98 5.47 -7.48
N PHE A 121 15.96 6.22 -6.97
CA PHE A 121 17.36 6.06 -7.34
C PHE A 121 17.95 4.71 -6.89
N LEU A 122 17.48 4.17 -5.76
CA LEU A 122 17.93 2.87 -5.25
C LEU A 122 17.38 1.70 -6.08
N CYS A 123 16.17 1.80 -6.61
CA CYS A 123 15.63 0.80 -7.55
C CYS A 123 16.40 0.78 -8.88
N TYR A 124 16.87 1.93 -9.36
CA TYR A 124 17.64 2.02 -10.61
C TYR A 124 19.08 1.51 -10.48
N LYS A 125 19.66 1.51 -9.27
CA LYS A 125 21.06 1.12 -9.05
C LYS A 125 21.29 -0.37 -8.82
N LYS A 126 20.22 -1.18 -8.78
CA LYS A 126 20.26 -2.64 -8.57
C LYS A 126 20.15 -3.46 -9.88
N HIS A 127 20.13 -2.79 -11.04
CA HIS A 127 20.31 -3.39 -12.37
C HIS A 127 21.63 -2.90 -12.98
#